data_AF-A0ABD5MZS8-F1
#
_entry.id   AF-A0ABD5MZS8-F1
#
_cell.length_a   1.000
_cell.length_b   1.000
_cell.length_c   1.000
_cell.angle_alpha   90.00
_cell.angle_beta   90.00
_cell.angle_gamma   90.00
#
_symmetry.space_group_name_H-M   'P 1'
#
loop_
_entity.id
_entity.type
_entity.pdbx_description
1 polymer ?
#
loop_
_entity_poly.entity_id
_entity_poly.type
_entity_poly.pdbx_seq_one_letter_code
_entity_poly.pdbx_strand_id
1 'polypeptide(L)'
;MSFRERWTKEFTKMLTDDERKAFNVWLEFSQGKISESEFQSKMDINIMPKMLGKLSAARMNALEDEVERLRKRVASLENRLSKKS
;
A
#
# COMPACT_ATOMS: atom_id res chain seq x y z
N MET A 1 7.77 12.14 3.47
CA MET A 1 7.41 10.76 3.14
C MET A 1 6.37 10.81 2.01
N SER A 2 6.72 10.25 0.85
CA SER A 2 5.85 10.18 -0.33
C SER A 2 4.60 9.34 -0.06
N PHE A 3 3.56 9.48 -0.90
CA PHE A 3 2.36 8.65 -0.82
C PHE A 3 2.71 7.15 -0.78
N ARG A 4 3.62 6.72 -1.67
CA ARG A 4 4.07 5.34 -1.77
C ARG A 4 4.72 4.87 -0.48
N GLU A 5 5.68 5.63 0.05
CA GLU A 5 6.37 5.30 1.29
C GLU A 5 5.41 5.17 2.49
N ARG A 6 4.40 6.05 2.58
CA ARG A 6 3.42 6.02 3.68
C ARG A 6 2.58 4.74 3.67
N TRP A 7 1.93 4.43 2.56
CA TRP A 7 1.05 3.25 2.52
C TRP A 7 1.85 1.95 2.58
N THR A 8 3.06 1.91 1.99
CA THR A 8 3.93 0.71 2.07
C THR A 8 4.37 0.46 3.51
N LYS A 9 4.70 1.52 4.28
CA LYS A 9 5.04 1.39 5.70
C LYS A 9 3.88 0.83 6.52
N GLU A 10 2.66 1.32 6.31
CA GLU A 10 1.47 0.82 7.02
C GLU A 10 1.14 -0.62 6.62
N PHE A 11 1.21 -0.95 5.34
CA PHE A 11 1.06 -2.32 4.85
C PHE A 11 2.01 -3.28 5.58
N THR A 12 3.31 -2.97 5.64
CA THR A 12 4.32 -3.85 6.29
C THR A 12 4.06 -4.05 7.78
N LYS A 13 3.47 -3.07 8.48
CA LYS A 13 3.09 -3.20 9.90
C LYS A 13 1.88 -4.11 10.11
N MET A 14 0.99 -4.22 9.12
CA MET A 14 -0.22 -5.05 9.20
C MET A 14 0.06 -6.54 8.96
N LEU A 15 1.24 -6.88 8.45
CA LEU A 15 1.63 -8.26 8.16
C LEU A 15 2.07 -8.98 9.44
N THR A 16 1.52 -10.17 9.64
CA THR A 16 2.07 -11.20 10.52
C THR A 16 3.38 -11.75 9.94
N ASP A 17 4.11 -12.54 10.73
CA ASP A 17 5.38 -13.12 10.27
C ASP A 17 5.20 -14.02 9.05
N ASP A 18 4.12 -14.83 9.00
CA ASP A 18 3.87 -15.73 7.89
C ASP A 18 3.42 -14.97 6.63
N GLU A 19 2.59 -13.94 6.78
CA GLU A 19 2.25 -13.05 5.67
C GLU A 19 3.47 -12.28 5.16
N ARG A 20 4.41 -11.92 6.02
CA ARG A 20 5.66 -11.25 5.62
C ARG A 20 6.57 -12.20 4.83
N LYS A 21 6.68 -13.46 5.25
CA LYS A 21 7.41 -14.49 4.49
C LYS A 21 6.78 -14.69 3.10
N ALA A 22 5.46 -14.83 3.05
CA ALA A 22 4.72 -14.94 1.78
C ALA A 22 4.91 -13.71 0.89
N PHE A 23 4.89 -12.51 1.46
CA PHE A 23 5.17 -11.28 0.73
C PHE A 23 6.58 -11.25 0.15
N ASN A 24 7.59 -11.71 0.89
CA ASN A 24 8.97 -11.79 0.40
C ASN A 24 9.10 -12.78 -0.76
N VAL A 25 8.45 -13.96 -0.67
CA VAL A 25 8.41 -14.94 -1.78
C VAL A 25 7.76 -14.33 -3.03
N TRP A 26 6.64 -13.62 -2.85
CA TRP A 26 6.00 -12.89 -3.96
C TRP A 26 6.92 -11.80 -4.54
N LEU A 27 7.64 -11.08 -3.70
CA LEU A 27 8.57 -10.04 -4.15
C LEU A 27 9.72 -10.64 -4.96
N GLU A 28 10.31 -11.73 -4.51
CA GLU A 28 11.36 -12.47 -5.23
C GLU A 28 10.86 -12.93 -6.60
N PHE A 29 9.66 -13.51 -6.67
CA PHE A 29 9.05 -13.90 -7.94
C PHE A 29 8.81 -12.70 -8.86
N SER A 30 8.23 -11.61 -8.34
CA SER A 30 7.96 -10.38 -9.12
C SER A 30 9.21 -9.71 -9.68
N GLN A 31 10.37 -9.95 -9.04
CA GLN A 31 11.68 -9.45 -9.46
C GLN A 31 12.41 -10.43 -10.38
N GLY A 32 11.81 -11.58 -10.71
CA GLY A 32 12.41 -12.63 -11.53
C GLY A 32 13.55 -13.39 -10.84
N LYS A 33 13.63 -13.35 -9.50
CA LYS A 33 14.68 -14.04 -8.73
C LYS A 33 14.42 -15.53 -8.55
N ILE A 34 13.15 -15.94 -8.58
CA ILE A 34 12.72 -17.35 -8.47
C ILE A 34 11.81 -17.68 -9.65
N SER A 35 11.80 -18.95 -10.05
CA SER A 35 10.92 -19.44 -11.12
C SER A 35 9.46 -19.52 -10.68
N GLU A 36 8.54 -19.67 -11.64
CA GLU A 36 7.13 -19.91 -11.33
C GLU A 36 6.91 -21.21 -10.55
N SER A 37 7.64 -22.28 -10.89
CA SER A 37 7.55 -23.56 -10.16
C SER A 37 8.04 -23.42 -8.71
N GLU A 38 9.12 -22.67 -8.49
CA GLU A 38 9.64 -22.41 -7.15
C GLU A 38 8.68 -21.54 -6.35
N PHE A 39 8.11 -20.52 -6.97
CA PHE A 39 7.06 -19.70 -6.39
C PHE A 39 5.84 -20.53 -5.96
N GLN A 40 5.32 -21.39 -6.84
CA GLN A 40 4.19 -22.27 -6.54
C GLN A 40 4.49 -23.25 -5.40
N SER A 41 5.75 -23.70 -5.26
CA SER A 41 6.17 -24.60 -4.18
C SER A 41 6.28 -23.91 -2.82
N LYS A 42 6.65 -22.62 -2.79
CA LYS A 42 6.94 -21.86 -1.57
C LYS A 42 5.77 -21.00 -1.10
N MET A 43 4.86 -20.62 -2.01
CA MET A 43 3.75 -19.74 -1.70
C MET A 43 2.60 -20.51 -1.04
N ASP A 44 2.21 -20.10 0.16
CA ASP A 44 0.95 -20.54 0.75
C ASP A 44 -0.22 -19.76 0.11
N ILE A 45 -0.96 -20.45 -0.77
CA ILE A 45 -2.11 -19.90 -1.48
C ILE A 45 -3.22 -19.41 -0.53
N ASN A 46 -3.29 -19.90 0.70
CA ASN A 46 -4.30 -19.48 1.68
C ASN A 46 -3.97 -18.13 2.33
N ILE A 47 -2.69 -17.74 2.33
CA ILE A 47 -2.20 -16.47 2.89
C ILE A 47 -2.36 -15.33 1.87
N MET A 48 -2.26 -15.63 0.58
CA MET A 48 -2.27 -14.63 -0.48
C MET A 48 -3.53 -13.73 -0.48
N PRO A 49 -4.77 -14.23 -0.36
CA PRO A 49 -5.96 -13.38 -0.28
C PRO A 49 -5.92 -12.42 0.92
N LYS A 50 -5.44 -12.88 2.08
CA LYS A 50 -5.34 -12.05 3.30
C LYS A 50 -4.34 -10.92 3.11
N MET A 51 -3.17 -11.25 2.56
CA MET A 51 -2.13 -10.28 2.25
C MET A 51 -2.61 -9.23 1.23
N LEU A 52 -3.28 -9.66 0.15
CA LEU A 52 -3.85 -8.75 -0.85
C LEU A 52 -4.94 -7.84 -0.26
N GLY A 53 -5.76 -8.37 0.66
CA GLY A 53 -6.74 -7.58 1.40
C GLY A 53 -6.07 -6.46 2.22
N LYS A 54 -5.01 -6.78 2.96
CA LYS A 54 -4.23 -5.80 3.76
C LYS A 54 -3.53 -4.77 2.87
N LEU A 55 -2.99 -5.20 1.73
CA LEU A 55 -2.38 -4.31 0.73
C LEU A 55 -3.40 -3.29 0.21
N SER A 56 -4.59 -3.78 -0.17
CA SER A 56 -5.68 -2.94 -0.67
C SER A 56 -6.12 -1.92 0.39
N ALA A 57 -6.36 -2.38 1.63
CA ALA A 57 -6.75 -1.53 2.74
C ALA A 57 -5.72 -0.43 3.04
N ALA A 58 -4.43 -0.78 3.16
CA ALA A 58 -3.38 0.19 3.42
C ALA A 58 -3.28 1.26 2.32
N ARG A 59 -3.43 0.85 1.05
CA ARG A 59 -3.42 1.77 -0.10
C ARG A 59 -4.65 2.67 -0.12
N MET A 60 -5.85 2.14 0.13
CA MET A 60 -7.09 2.92 0.19
C MET A 60 -7.04 3.97 1.30
N ASN A 61 -6.68 3.58 2.52
CA ASN A 61 -6.60 4.50 3.65
C ASN A 61 -5.63 5.66 3.36
N ALA A 62 -4.47 5.37 2.77
CA ALA A 62 -3.53 6.40 2.40
C ALA A 62 -4.02 7.32 1.27
N LEU A 63 -4.87 6.82 0.36
CA LEU A 63 -5.48 7.63 -0.70
C LEU A 63 -6.53 8.55 -0.12
N GLU A 64 -7.38 8.04 0.78
CA GLU A 64 -8.38 8.83 1.50
C GLU A 64 -7.73 9.98 2.28
N ASP A 65 -6.64 9.68 3.00
CA ASP A 65 -5.84 10.70 3.70
C ASP A 65 -5.28 11.77 2.76
N GLU A 66 -4.78 11.39 1.59
CA GLU A 66 -4.21 12.33 0.63
C GLU A 66 -5.30 13.19 -0.02
N VAL A 67 -6.45 12.59 -0.36
CA VAL A 67 -7.63 13.31 -0.87
C VAL A 67 -8.10 14.33 0.17
N GLU A 68 -8.18 13.96 1.44
CA GLU A 68 -8.60 14.88 2.50
C GLU A 68 -7.61 16.04 2.68
N ARG A 69 -6.30 15.79 2.63
CA ARG A 69 -5.27 16.85 2.64
C ARG A 69 -5.41 17.79 1.45
N LEU A 70 -5.67 17.25 0.25
CA LEU A 70 -5.86 18.04 -0.96
C LEU A 70 -7.12 18.89 -0.86
N ARG A 71 -8.24 18.34 -0.38
CA ARG A 71 -9.49 19.09 -0.13
C ARG A 71 -9.26 20.28 0.80
N LYS A 72 -8.58 20.08 1.93
CA LYS A 72 -8.23 21.18 2.86
C LYS A 72 -7.36 22.25 2.22
N ARG A 73 -6.39 21.85 1.38
CA ARG A 73 -5.53 22.79 0.66
C ARG A 73 -6.30 23.61 -0.36
N VAL A 74 -7.18 22.98 -1.14
CA VAL A 74 -8.04 23.67 -2.11
C VAL A 74 -8.94 24.69 -1.40
N ALA A 75 -9.65 24.28 -0.35
CA ALA A 75 -10.50 25.19 0.43
C ALA A 75 -9.72 26.37 1.02
N SER A 76 -8.49 26.14 1.50
CA SER A 76 -7.62 27.21 1.99
C SER A 76 -7.22 28.20 0.88
N LEU A 77 -6.91 27.70 -0.32
CA LEU A 77 -6.57 28.53 -1.47
C LEU A 77 -7.77 29.33 -1.98
N GLU A 78 -8.95 28.70 -2.08
CA GLU A 78 -10.21 29.37 -2.45
C GLU A 78 -10.53 30.52 -1.48
N ASN A 79 -10.42 30.28 -0.17
CA ASN A 79 -10.61 31.30 0.86
C ASN A 79 -9.61 32.46 0.78
N ARG A 80 -8.38 32.21 0.31
CA ARG A 80 -7.36 33.25 0.13
C ARG A 80 -7.62 34.08 -1.13
N LEU A 81 -8.16 33.46 -2.18
CA LEU A 81 -8.53 34.14 -3.41
C LEU A 81 -9.77 35.02 -3.20
N SER A 82 -10.79 34.52 -2.49
CA SER A 82 -12.00 35.30 -2.20
C SER A 82 -11.72 36.54 -1.34
N LYS A 83 -10.74 36.47 -0.43
CA LYS A 83 -10.31 37.63 0.39
C LYS A 83 -9.44 38.65 -0.35
N LYS A 84 -8.96 38.32 -1.55
CA LYS A 84 -8.13 39.21 -2.39
C LYS A 84 -8.94 39.93 -3.47
N SER A 85 -10.17 39.48 -3.74
CA SER A 85 -11.11 40.10 -4.66
C SER A 85 -12.04 41.06 -3.91
#